data_AF-A0A645FU54-F1
#
_entry.id   AF-A0A645FU54-F1
#
_cell.length_a   1.000
_cell.length_b   1.000
_cell.length_c   1.000
_cell.angle_alpha   90.00
_cell.angle_beta   90.00
_cell.angle_gamma   90.00
#
_symmetry.space_group_name_H-M   'P 1'
#
loop_
_entity.id
_entity.type
_entity.pdbx_description
1 polymer ?
#
loop_
_entity_poly.entity_id
_entity_poly.type
_entity_poly.pdbx_seq_one_letter_code
_entity_poly.pdbx_strand_id
1 'polypeptide(L)'
;MLETSIDNLNAMMHAGPMLLNTSRIEAQPHVDYEYYHQGITASVGKFVETMDQERIAIAKELGFHQRTVCAEYIDMYSCGDETTPLYQLVRNNPGYEGIMCAKTLRTRYVLEDIPYSLVPLSVLGKVVGVPTPCMDAIITIGRAIMGDEMDAGRTEEALGLTGMAKDSLLNYIYG
;
A
#
# COMPACT_ATOMS: atom_id res chain seq x y z
N MET A 1 -6.56 4.74 -16.57
CA MET A 1 -5.24 5.10 -15.95
C MET A 1 -5.37 5.32 -14.45
N LEU A 2 -6.40 6.04 -13.97
CA LEU A 2 -6.65 6.20 -12.53
C LEU A 2 -7.08 4.88 -11.87
N GLU A 3 -8.05 4.17 -12.47
CA GLU A 3 -8.50 2.85 -12.01
C GLU A 3 -7.34 1.87 -11.82
N THR A 4 -6.48 1.73 -12.84
CA THR A 4 -5.27 0.89 -12.79
C THR A 4 -4.26 1.33 -11.72
N SER A 5 -4.24 2.61 -11.36
CA SER A 5 -3.37 3.10 -10.27
C SER A 5 -3.93 2.75 -8.90
N ILE A 6 -5.27 2.75 -8.75
CA ILE A 6 -5.96 2.32 -7.54
C ILE A 6 -5.89 0.79 -7.38
N ASP A 7 -5.79 0.03 -8.46
CA ASP A 7 -5.57 -1.42 -8.44
C ASP A 7 -4.13 -1.85 -8.13
N ASN A 8 -3.23 -0.90 -7.84
CA ASN A 8 -1.85 -1.24 -7.52
C ASN A 8 -1.72 -1.92 -6.15
N LEU A 9 -1.79 -3.25 -6.11
CA LEU A 9 -1.65 -4.04 -4.88
C LEU A 9 -0.28 -3.88 -4.21
N ASN A 10 0.76 -3.52 -4.97
CA ASN A 10 2.10 -3.24 -4.42
C ASN A 10 2.05 -2.13 -3.38
N ALA A 11 1.20 -1.12 -3.58
CA ALA A 11 1.01 -0.03 -2.63
C ALA A 11 0.64 -0.53 -1.24
N MET A 12 -0.14 -1.61 -1.17
CA MET A 12 -0.58 -2.21 0.09
C MET A 12 0.46 -3.18 0.66
N MET A 13 1.12 -3.95 -0.20
CA MET A 13 1.97 -5.07 0.20
C MET A 13 3.43 -4.71 0.44
N HIS A 14 3.87 -3.49 0.10
CA HIS A 14 5.27 -3.08 0.16
C HIS A 14 5.58 -2.12 1.31
N ALA A 15 5.17 -0.85 1.19
CA ALA A 15 5.59 0.21 2.10
C ALA A 15 5.26 -0.08 3.57
N GLY A 16 4.03 -0.50 3.86
CA GLY A 16 3.59 -0.83 5.22
C GLY A 16 4.42 -1.94 5.86
N PRO A 17 4.46 -3.16 5.27
CA PRO A 17 5.24 -4.25 5.83
C PRO A 17 6.75 -3.96 5.93
N MET A 18 7.34 -3.22 4.97
CA MET A 18 8.75 -2.81 5.05
C MET A 18 9.02 -1.96 6.28
N LEU A 19 8.25 -0.87 6.49
CA LEU A 19 8.46 0.03 7.63
C LEU A 19 8.20 -0.67 8.97
N LEU A 20 7.20 -1.56 9.04
CA LEU A 20 6.90 -2.33 10.25
C LEU A 20 7.96 -3.38 10.59
N ASN A 21 8.89 -3.68 9.66
CA ASN A 21 10.03 -4.57 9.89
C ASN A 21 11.38 -3.84 9.95
N THR A 22 11.40 -2.50 10.06
CA THR A 22 12.65 -1.69 10.02
C THR A 22 13.78 -2.24 10.89
N SER A 23 13.50 -2.54 12.16
CA SER A 23 14.53 -3.04 13.09
C SER A 23 15.12 -4.38 12.68
N ARG A 24 14.35 -5.23 11.99
CA ARG A 24 14.80 -6.52 11.47
C ARG A 24 15.62 -6.37 10.20
N ILE A 25 15.18 -5.47 9.31
CA ILE A 25 15.88 -5.13 8.05
C ILE A 25 17.29 -4.59 8.34
N GLU A 26 17.39 -3.69 9.32
CA GLU A 26 18.64 -2.99 9.67
C GLU A 26 19.45 -3.67 10.78
N ALA A 27 19.02 -4.86 11.23
CA ALA A 27 19.66 -5.58 12.32
C ALA A 27 21.16 -5.83 12.05
N GLN A 28 21.97 -5.75 13.10
CA GLN A 28 23.38 -6.11 13.08
C GLN A 28 23.68 -7.13 14.20
N PRO A 29 24.16 -8.36 13.87
CA PRO A 29 24.41 -8.87 12.52
C PRO A 29 23.11 -9.01 11.71
N HIS A 30 23.24 -9.00 10.39
CA HIS A 30 22.08 -9.09 9.49
C HIS A 30 21.33 -10.40 9.68
N VAL A 31 20.00 -10.33 9.63
CA VAL A 31 19.11 -11.48 9.73
C VAL A 31 18.35 -11.61 8.42
N ASP A 32 18.76 -12.57 7.59
CA ASP A 32 18.04 -12.89 6.36
C ASP A 32 16.67 -13.52 6.70
N TYR A 33 15.62 -13.09 6.01
CA TYR A 33 14.28 -13.66 6.12
C TYR A 33 13.47 -13.47 4.83
N GLU A 34 12.51 -14.37 4.60
CA GLU A 34 11.56 -14.27 3.50
C GLU A 34 10.58 -13.13 3.74
N TYR A 35 10.57 -12.15 2.84
CA TYR A 35 9.81 -10.91 2.98
C TYR A 35 8.32 -11.18 3.25
N TYR A 36 7.71 -11.99 2.39
CA TYR A 36 6.30 -12.30 2.45
C TYR A 36 5.98 -13.26 3.60
N HIS A 37 6.59 -14.46 3.60
CA HIS A 37 6.27 -15.51 4.56
C HIS A 37 6.64 -15.20 6.01
N GLN A 38 7.70 -14.41 6.24
CA GLN A 38 8.21 -14.13 7.59
C GLN A 38 8.09 -12.65 7.98
N GLY A 39 7.93 -11.73 7.03
CA GLY A 39 7.74 -10.29 7.30
C GLY A 39 6.27 -9.89 7.47
N ILE A 40 5.34 -10.61 6.82
CA ILE A 40 3.90 -10.37 6.97
C ILE A 40 3.34 -11.33 8.03
N THR A 41 3.53 -10.96 9.29
CA THR A 41 2.95 -11.68 10.44
C THR A 41 1.46 -11.33 10.61
N ALA A 42 0.75 -12.02 11.51
CA ALA A 42 -0.69 -11.83 11.70
C ALA A 42 -1.10 -10.35 11.94
N SER A 43 -0.37 -9.62 12.80
CA SER A 43 -0.65 -8.20 13.06
C SER A 43 -0.29 -7.30 11.89
N VAL A 44 0.80 -7.59 11.17
CA VAL A 44 1.19 -6.85 9.95
C VAL A 44 0.17 -7.07 8.83
N GLY A 45 -0.24 -8.32 8.61
CA GLY A 45 -1.32 -8.66 7.68
C GLY A 45 -2.63 -7.95 8.04
N LYS A 46 -2.98 -7.90 9.32
CA LYS A 46 -4.18 -7.18 9.77
C LYS A 46 -4.11 -5.67 9.52
N PHE A 47 -2.93 -5.07 9.72
CA PHE A 47 -2.70 -3.68 9.40
C PHE A 47 -2.87 -3.42 7.88
N VAL A 48 -2.28 -4.27 7.04
CA VAL A 48 -2.41 -4.16 5.58
C VAL A 48 -3.86 -4.33 5.13
N GLU A 49 -4.61 -5.29 5.68
CA GLU A 49 -6.05 -5.44 5.39
C GLU A 49 -6.83 -4.15 5.73
N THR A 50 -6.48 -3.50 6.85
CA THR A 50 -7.14 -2.26 7.30
C THR A 50 -6.81 -1.10 6.37
N MET A 51 -5.54 -0.95 5.99
CA MET A 51 -5.08 0.04 5.02
C MET A 51 -5.70 -0.19 3.64
N ASP A 52 -5.91 -1.44 3.24
CA ASP A 52 -6.59 -1.78 1.99
C ASP A 52 -8.08 -1.37 2.00
N GLN A 53 -8.75 -1.40 3.16
CA GLN A 53 -10.13 -0.89 3.25
C GLN A 53 -10.22 0.61 2.96
N GLU A 54 -9.19 1.40 3.30
CA GLU A 54 -9.12 2.82 2.94
C GLU A 54 -9.05 2.97 1.40
N ARG A 55 -8.24 2.13 0.73
CA ARG A 55 -8.14 2.09 -0.74
C ARG A 55 -9.47 1.76 -1.39
N ILE A 56 -10.17 0.73 -0.89
CA ILE A 56 -11.48 0.32 -1.39
C ILE A 56 -12.52 1.43 -1.18
N ALA A 57 -12.51 2.10 -0.03
CA ALA A 57 -13.41 3.21 0.24
C ALA A 57 -13.20 4.39 -0.72
N ILE A 58 -11.94 4.76 -0.99
CA ILE A 58 -11.61 5.78 -2.00
C ILE A 58 -12.17 5.37 -3.36
N ALA A 59 -11.91 4.13 -3.78
CA ALA A 59 -12.29 3.65 -5.09
C ALA A 59 -13.80 3.66 -5.30
N LYS A 60 -14.56 3.26 -4.27
CA LYS A 60 -16.03 3.32 -4.25
C LYS A 60 -16.55 4.75 -4.43
N GLU A 61 -15.97 5.73 -3.72
CA GLU A 61 -16.40 7.13 -3.86
C GLU A 61 -16.06 7.74 -5.22
N LEU A 62 -15.07 7.16 -5.92
CA LEU A 62 -14.73 7.50 -7.29
C LEU A 62 -15.57 6.76 -8.33
N GLY A 63 -16.45 5.83 -7.94
CA GLY A 63 -17.30 5.06 -8.86
C GLY A 63 -16.64 3.79 -9.42
N PHE A 64 -15.50 3.37 -8.88
CA PHE A 64 -14.82 2.15 -9.28
C PHE A 64 -15.17 0.96 -8.37
N HIS A 65 -14.96 -0.26 -8.89
CA HIS A 65 -15.26 -1.51 -8.20
C HIS A 65 -14.01 -2.38 -8.07
N GLN A 66 -13.22 -2.12 -7.05
CA GLN A 66 -11.98 -2.84 -6.77
C GLN A 66 -12.20 -3.98 -5.81
N ARG A 67 -11.42 -5.05 -5.99
CA ARG A 67 -11.35 -6.15 -5.05
C ARG A 67 -10.30 -5.84 -3.98
N THR A 68 -10.53 -6.37 -2.78
CA THR A 68 -9.53 -6.30 -1.70
C THR A 68 -8.29 -7.10 -2.09
N VAL A 69 -7.15 -6.81 -1.47
CA VAL A 69 -5.93 -7.59 -1.63
C VAL A 69 -6.18 -9.08 -1.36
N CYS A 70 -6.96 -9.42 -0.32
CA CYS A 70 -7.31 -10.81 -0.03
C CYS A 70 -8.10 -11.46 -1.17
N ALA A 71 -9.11 -10.77 -1.70
CA ALA A 71 -9.93 -11.29 -2.78
C ALA A 71 -9.11 -11.48 -4.07
N GLU A 72 -8.22 -10.54 -4.40
CA GLU A 72 -7.28 -10.69 -5.51
C GLU A 72 -6.34 -11.89 -5.31
N TYR A 73 -5.83 -12.09 -4.09
CA TYR A 73 -4.91 -13.20 -3.82
C TYR A 73 -5.58 -14.57 -3.91
N ILE A 74 -6.83 -14.66 -3.45
CA ILE A 74 -7.64 -15.88 -3.59
C ILE A 74 -7.85 -16.20 -5.06
N ASP A 75 -8.26 -15.20 -5.86
CA ASP A 75 -8.55 -15.35 -7.28
C ASP A 75 -7.29 -15.70 -8.09
N MET A 76 -6.19 -14.98 -7.87
CA MET A 76 -4.96 -15.12 -8.65
C MET A 76 -4.15 -16.36 -8.29
N TYR A 77 -4.12 -16.74 -7.01
CA TYR A 77 -3.17 -17.75 -6.50
C TYR A 77 -3.84 -18.98 -5.89
N SER A 78 -5.17 -19.01 -5.76
CA SER A 78 -5.90 -20.13 -5.13
C SER A 78 -5.33 -20.51 -3.75
N CYS A 79 -4.92 -19.50 -2.98
CA CYS A 79 -4.14 -19.65 -1.75
C CYS A 79 -4.99 -19.64 -0.47
N GLY A 80 -6.32 -19.68 -0.59
CA GLY A 80 -7.25 -19.74 0.53
C GLY A 80 -8.68 -19.43 0.10
N ASP A 81 -9.50 -19.02 1.07
CA ASP A 81 -10.89 -18.61 0.88
C ASP A 81 -11.19 -17.27 1.58
N GLU A 82 -12.43 -16.79 1.48
CA GLU A 82 -12.87 -15.50 2.02
C GLU A 82 -12.69 -15.37 3.56
N THR A 83 -12.52 -16.48 4.28
CA THR A 83 -12.28 -16.48 5.72
C THR A 83 -10.79 -16.52 6.07
N THR A 84 -9.93 -16.70 5.08
CA THR A 84 -8.48 -16.82 5.26
C THR A 84 -7.86 -15.43 5.40
N PRO A 85 -7.19 -15.12 6.54
CA PRO A 85 -6.57 -13.80 6.73
C PRO A 85 -5.35 -13.61 5.83
N LEU A 86 -5.00 -12.36 5.53
CA LEU A 86 -3.96 -12.02 4.54
C LEU A 86 -2.62 -12.67 4.84
N TYR A 87 -2.19 -12.69 6.10
CA TYR A 87 -0.90 -13.30 6.47
C TYR A 87 -0.83 -14.80 6.10
N GLN A 88 -1.98 -15.50 6.14
CA GLN A 88 -2.07 -16.91 5.77
C GLN A 88 -2.17 -17.08 4.26
N LEU A 89 -2.91 -16.21 3.55
CA LEU A 89 -2.94 -16.18 2.08
C LEU A 89 -1.53 -16.01 1.50
N VAL A 90 -0.79 -15.03 2.02
CA VAL A 90 0.61 -14.78 1.65
C VAL A 90 1.48 -16.02 1.87
N ARG A 91 1.30 -16.72 2.99
CA ARG A 91 2.06 -17.93 3.34
C ARG A 91 1.69 -19.16 2.50
N ASN A 92 0.45 -19.22 2.04
CA ASN A 92 -0.04 -20.29 1.19
C ASN A 92 0.30 -20.05 -0.30
N ASN A 93 0.79 -18.86 -0.67
CA ASN A 93 1.14 -18.54 -2.05
C ASN A 93 2.53 -19.10 -2.40
N PRO A 94 2.63 -20.17 -3.22
CA PRO A 94 3.92 -20.77 -3.57
C PRO A 94 4.80 -19.82 -4.37
N GLY A 95 4.23 -18.81 -5.03
CA GLY A 95 4.98 -17.79 -5.77
C GLY A 95 5.86 -16.90 -4.88
N TYR A 96 5.70 -16.95 -3.56
CA TYR A 96 6.47 -16.16 -2.60
C TYR A 96 7.56 -16.93 -1.86
N GLU A 97 7.69 -18.23 -2.13
CA GLU A 97 8.79 -19.04 -1.59
C GLU A 97 10.15 -18.47 -2.03
N GLY A 98 11.07 -18.33 -1.06
CA GLY A 98 12.42 -17.85 -1.32
C GLY A 98 12.56 -16.35 -1.65
N ILE A 99 11.47 -15.56 -1.63
CA ILE A 99 11.58 -14.11 -1.83
C ILE A 99 12.16 -13.48 -0.56
N MET A 100 13.47 -13.22 -0.56
CA MET A 100 14.20 -12.63 0.55
C MET A 100 13.90 -11.13 0.70
N CYS A 101 13.84 -10.66 1.95
CA CYS A 101 13.73 -9.24 2.24
C CYS A 101 15.02 -8.49 1.87
N ALA A 102 14.86 -7.21 1.53
CA ALA A 102 15.99 -6.31 1.32
C ALA A 102 16.76 -6.06 2.62
N LYS A 103 18.01 -5.62 2.48
CA LYS A 103 18.94 -5.36 3.61
C LYS A 103 18.96 -3.91 4.08
N THR A 104 18.08 -3.09 3.52
CA THR A 104 17.99 -1.65 3.73
C THR A 104 16.58 -1.20 3.36
N LEU A 105 16.12 -0.08 3.91
CA LEU A 105 14.88 0.57 3.50
C LEU A 105 14.99 1.30 2.17
N ARG A 106 16.22 1.53 1.65
CA ARG A 106 16.49 2.15 0.34
C ARG A 106 16.14 1.21 -0.81
N THR A 107 14.85 1.03 -1.02
CA THR A 107 14.26 0.12 -2.00
C THR A 107 13.10 0.81 -2.67
N ARG A 108 12.72 0.36 -3.87
CA ARG A 108 11.49 0.84 -4.53
C ARG A 108 10.23 0.61 -3.68
N TYR A 109 10.21 -0.42 -2.82
CA TYR A 109 9.08 -0.68 -1.91
C TYR A 109 8.80 0.49 -0.95
N VAL A 110 9.80 1.34 -0.70
CA VAL A 110 9.67 2.53 0.13
C VAL A 110 9.76 3.79 -0.74
N LEU A 111 10.82 3.91 -1.54
CA LEU A 111 11.15 5.11 -2.32
C LEU A 111 10.24 5.32 -3.54
N GLU A 112 9.52 4.30 -3.99
CA GLU A 112 8.56 4.43 -5.10
C GLU A 112 7.12 4.34 -4.59
N ASP A 113 6.80 3.30 -3.81
CA ASP A 113 5.42 3.03 -3.39
C ASP A 113 4.87 4.05 -2.38
N ILE A 114 5.69 4.69 -1.55
CA ILE A 114 5.21 5.77 -0.68
C ILE A 114 4.86 7.03 -1.51
N PRO A 115 5.82 7.66 -2.22
CA PRO A 115 5.55 8.96 -2.86
C PRO A 115 4.64 8.85 -4.09
N TYR A 116 4.62 7.72 -4.79
CA TYR A 116 3.89 7.61 -6.06
C TYR A 116 2.69 6.67 -6.02
N SER A 117 2.47 5.95 -4.91
CA SER A 117 1.25 5.16 -4.70
C SER A 117 0.47 5.61 -3.47
N LEU A 118 1.07 5.62 -2.26
CA LEU A 118 0.33 5.97 -1.03
C LEU A 118 -0.03 7.46 -0.96
N VAL A 119 0.91 8.36 -1.27
CA VAL A 119 0.65 9.81 -1.28
C VAL A 119 -0.52 10.17 -2.20
N PRO A 120 -0.56 9.76 -3.48
CA PRO A 120 -1.71 10.09 -4.34
C PRO A 120 -3.01 9.43 -3.87
N LEU A 121 -2.99 8.23 -3.28
CA LEU A 121 -4.21 7.63 -2.69
C LEU A 121 -4.73 8.45 -1.51
N SER A 122 -3.85 8.91 -0.61
CA SER A 122 -4.22 9.82 0.50
C SER A 122 -4.78 11.14 -0.01
N VAL A 123 -4.19 11.73 -1.05
CA VAL A 123 -4.71 12.94 -1.71
C VAL A 123 -6.11 12.71 -2.26
N LEU A 124 -6.33 11.60 -2.98
CA LEU A 124 -7.66 11.26 -3.50
C LEU A 124 -8.66 11.08 -2.36
N GLY A 125 -8.28 10.39 -1.28
CA GLY A 125 -9.09 10.24 -0.07
C GLY A 125 -9.56 11.58 0.48
N LYS A 126 -8.67 12.58 0.58
CA LYS A 126 -9.05 13.95 1.00
C LYS A 126 -10.07 14.58 0.05
N VAL A 127 -9.87 14.48 -1.27
CA VAL A 127 -10.78 15.07 -2.26
C VAL A 127 -12.18 14.42 -2.21
N VAL A 128 -12.25 13.10 -2.00
CA VAL A 128 -13.53 12.37 -1.95
C VAL A 128 -14.13 12.26 -0.54
N GLY A 129 -13.47 12.82 0.48
CA GLY A 129 -13.96 12.81 1.86
C GLY A 129 -13.79 11.48 2.60
N VAL A 130 -12.85 10.63 2.18
CA VAL A 130 -12.52 9.35 2.81
C VAL A 130 -11.27 9.49 3.68
N PRO A 131 -11.35 9.22 4.99
CA PRO A 131 -10.17 9.20 5.87
C PRO A 131 -9.20 8.07 5.50
N THR A 132 -7.90 8.37 5.49
CA THR A 132 -6.81 7.42 5.18
C THR A 132 -5.75 7.31 6.30
N PRO A 133 -6.14 7.11 7.58
CA PRO A 133 -5.20 7.17 8.70
C PRO A 133 -4.06 6.14 8.64
N CYS A 134 -4.28 4.93 8.13
CA CYS A 134 -3.23 3.92 7.98
C CYS A 134 -2.24 4.32 6.89
N MET A 135 -2.71 4.75 5.71
CA MET A 135 -1.82 5.26 4.67
C MET A 135 -1.02 6.48 5.15
N ASP A 136 -1.69 7.44 5.81
CA ASP A 136 -1.07 8.66 6.33
C ASP A 136 0.00 8.36 7.40
N ALA A 137 -0.22 7.35 8.25
CA ALA A 137 0.77 6.90 9.21
C ALA A 137 2.02 6.34 8.52
N ILE A 138 1.87 5.48 7.51
CA ILE A 138 3.00 4.92 6.74
C ILE A 138 3.75 6.01 5.99
N ILE A 139 3.04 6.96 5.35
CA ILE A 139 3.66 8.12 4.69
C ILE A 139 4.47 8.94 5.69
N THR A 140 3.90 9.23 6.86
CA THR A 140 4.54 10.03 7.91
C THR A 140 5.80 9.37 8.43
N ILE A 141 5.72 8.08 8.79
CA ILE A 141 6.86 7.30 9.28
C ILE A 141 7.93 7.19 8.19
N GLY A 142 7.53 6.87 6.96
CA GLY A 142 8.46 6.71 5.84
C GLY A 142 9.23 7.99 5.54
N ARG A 143 8.56 9.14 5.52
CA ARG A 143 9.21 10.45 5.37
C ARG A 143 10.15 10.76 6.53
N ALA A 144 9.75 10.46 7.77
CA ALA A 144 10.59 10.69 8.95
C ALA A 144 11.87 9.85 8.93
N ILE A 145 11.80 8.61 8.44
CA ILE A 145 12.95 7.70 8.36
C ILE A 145 13.86 8.06 7.18
N MET A 146 13.29 8.29 5.99
CA MET A 146 14.07 8.49 4.77
C MET A 146 14.58 9.93 4.60
N GLY A 147 13.95 10.92 5.25
CA GLY A 147 14.36 12.32 5.15
C GLY A 147 14.41 12.82 3.71
N ASP A 148 15.51 13.47 3.34
CA ASP A 148 15.74 14.04 2.01
C ASP A 148 15.80 13.00 0.89
N GLU A 149 15.95 11.71 1.21
CA GLU A 149 15.91 10.64 0.21
C GLU A 149 14.48 10.35 -0.28
N MET A 150 13.45 10.80 0.44
CA MET A 150 12.05 10.61 0.06
C MET A 150 11.57 11.74 -0.85
N ASP A 151 11.17 11.41 -2.08
CA ASP A 151 10.51 12.36 -2.97
C ASP A 151 9.18 12.86 -2.35
N ALA A 152 8.80 14.11 -2.64
CA ALA A 152 7.48 14.64 -2.33
C ALA A 152 6.37 13.79 -2.98
N GLY A 153 6.64 13.27 -4.18
CA GLY A 153 5.76 12.38 -4.91
C GLY A 153 4.62 13.07 -5.64
N ARG A 154 3.53 12.34 -5.86
CA ARG A 154 2.30 12.85 -6.48
C ARG A 154 1.43 13.57 -5.44
N THR A 155 1.90 14.72 -4.99
CA THR A 155 1.16 15.59 -4.05
C THR A 155 -0.11 16.16 -4.68
N GLU A 156 -0.95 16.77 -3.86
CA GLU A 156 -2.17 17.44 -4.30
C GLU A 156 -1.88 18.51 -5.36
N GLU A 157 -0.83 19.31 -5.16
CA GLU A 157 -0.36 20.32 -6.11
C GLU A 157 0.16 19.67 -7.40
N ALA A 158 0.97 18.61 -7.28
CA ALA A 158 1.55 17.91 -8.44
C ALA A 158 0.48 17.24 -9.32
N LEU A 159 -0.63 16.82 -8.72
CA LEU A 159 -1.78 16.25 -9.43
C LEU A 159 -2.75 17.31 -9.96
N GLY A 160 -2.56 18.59 -9.62
CA GLY A 160 -3.49 19.66 -9.98
C GLY A 160 -4.84 19.56 -9.28
N LEU A 161 -4.88 18.94 -8.10
CA LEU A 161 -6.10 18.69 -7.33
C LEU A 161 -6.33 19.70 -6.20
N THR A 162 -5.44 20.69 -6.05
CA THR A 162 -5.53 21.69 -4.98
C THR A 162 -6.89 22.38 -4.93
N GLY A 163 -7.62 22.15 -3.84
CA GLY A 163 -8.96 22.74 -3.64
C GLY A 163 -10.03 22.21 -4.60
N MET A 164 -9.76 21.10 -5.30
CA MET A 164 -10.73 20.48 -6.20
C MET A 164 -11.85 19.82 -5.40
N ALA A 165 -13.10 20.13 -5.75
CA ALA A 165 -14.26 19.44 -5.20
C ALA A 165 -14.46 18.07 -5.85
N LYS A 166 -15.05 17.13 -5.11
CA LYS A 166 -15.35 15.77 -5.60
C LYS A 166 -16.04 15.75 -6.97
N ASP A 167 -17.07 16.57 -7.18
CA ASP A 167 -17.81 16.61 -8.45
C ASP A 167 -16.92 17.05 -9.62
N SER A 168 -15.99 17.97 -9.39
CA SER A 168 -15.01 18.38 -10.40
C SER A 168 -14.04 17.25 -10.74
N LEU A 169 -13.62 16.46 -9.74
CA LEU A 169 -12.78 15.30 -9.96
C LEU A 169 -13.52 14.21 -10.76
N LEU A 170 -14.77 13.91 -10.42
CA LEU A 170 -15.58 12.94 -11.16
C LEU A 170 -15.81 13.38 -12.61
N ASN A 171 -16.10 14.66 -12.84
CA ASN A 171 -16.21 15.21 -14.19
C ASN A 171 -14.87 15.13 -14.95
N TYR A 172 -13.74 15.27 -14.28
CA TYR A 172 -12.43 15.09 -14.92
C TYR A 172 -12.15 13.63 -15.29
N ILE A 173 -12.67 12.67 -14.52
CA ILE A 173 -12.47 11.24 -14.76
C ILE A 173 -13.41 10.70 -15.85
N TYR A 174 -14.67 11.18 -15.88
CA TYR A 174 -15.74 10.60 -16.71
C TYR A 174 -16.31 11.54 -17.78
N GLY A 175 -16.02 12.83 -17.72
CA GLY A 175 -16.47 13.84 -18.70
C GLY A 175 -15.50 13.98 -19.87
#